data_AF-A0AAV2IWV4-F1
#
_entry.id   AF-A0AAV2IWV4-F1
#
_cell.length_a   1.000
_cell.length_b   1.000
_cell.length_c   1.000
_cell.angle_alpha   90.00
_cell.angle_beta   90.00
_cell.angle_gamma   90.00
#
_symmetry.space_group_name_H-M   'P 1'
#
loop_
_entity.id
_entity.type
_entity.pdbx_description
1 polymer ?
#
loop_
_entity_poly.entity_id
_entity_poly.type
_entity_poly.pdbx_seq_one_letter_code
_entity_poly.pdbx_strand_id
1 'polypeptide(L)'
;MAVSRHHTAHVCIATFLTAFLLHCSRADVATAAPGTDALPHRRFEYKYSFKGPHLSQSDGSIPFWIHTGNAIPSSDQVRITPSLRSQRGSVWTKNKVSFQSWEAEVTFRVSGRGRMGADGLAIWFTTDQGLDGPVYGAADKWNGVGIFFDSFDNDGKVCVCASE
;
A
#
# COMPACT_ATOMS: atom_id res chain seq x y z
N MET A 1 -44.62 -9.06 -49.31
CA MET A 1 -44.31 -7.78 -48.65
C MET A 1 -43.24 -8.04 -47.59
N ALA A 2 -41.97 -7.83 -47.91
CA ALA A 2 -40.86 -7.84 -46.96
C ALA A 2 -39.61 -7.22 -47.63
N VAL A 3 -39.47 -5.90 -47.54
CA VAL A 3 -38.21 -5.21 -47.83
C VAL A 3 -37.79 -4.59 -46.50
N SER A 4 -36.78 -5.17 -45.84
CA SER A 4 -36.35 -4.61 -44.56
C SER A 4 -34.91 -5.00 -44.18
N ARG A 5 -34.13 -3.95 -43.87
CA ARG A 5 -33.17 -3.89 -42.76
C ARG A 5 -31.78 -4.52 -42.88
N HIS A 6 -31.19 -4.63 -44.07
CA HIS A 6 -29.76 -4.98 -44.16
C HIS A 6 -28.83 -3.81 -44.52
N HIS A 7 -29.29 -2.78 -45.23
CA HIS A 7 -28.40 -1.68 -45.66
C HIS A 7 -28.08 -0.67 -44.56
N THR A 8 -28.97 -0.45 -43.60
CA THR A 8 -28.83 0.62 -42.60
C THR A 8 -27.78 0.32 -41.53
N ALA A 9 -27.55 -0.96 -41.20
CA ALA A 9 -26.62 -1.37 -40.15
C ALA A 9 -25.14 -1.24 -40.56
N HIS A 10 -24.81 -1.52 -41.83
CA HIS A 10 -23.43 -1.44 -42.32
C HIS A 10 -22.90 0.00 -42.38
N VAL A 11 -23.77 0.97 -42.69
CA VAL A 11 -23.41 2.39 -42.75
C VAL A 11 -23.09 2.93 -41.35
N CYS A 12 -23.82 2.50 -40.31
CA CYS A 12 -23.57 2.90 -38.93
C CYS A 12 -22.27 2.31 -38.35
N ILE A 13 -21.91 1.07 -38.70
CA ILE A 13 -20.67 0.44 -38.20
C ILE A 13 -19.42 1.10 -38.82
N ALA A 14 -19.49 1.47 -40.10
CA ALA A 14 -18.37 2.11 -40.80
C ALA A 14 -18.09 3.54 -40.30
N THR A 15 -19.11 4.29 -39.87
CA THR A 15 -18.93 5.64 -39.32
C THR A 15 -18.38 5.63 -37.89
N PHE A 16 -18.72 4.64 -37.07
CA PHE A 16 -18.12 4.48 -35.74
C PHE A 16 -16.64 4.06 -35.79
N LEU A 17 -16.25 3.20 -36.72
CA LEU A 17 -14.85 2.78 -36.89
C LEU A 17 -13.94 3.92 -37.37
N THR A 18 -14.44 4.77 -38.27
CA THR A 18 -13.70 5.94 -38.77
C THR A 18 -13.57 7.05 -37.72
N ALA A 19 -14.60 7.25 -36.87
CA ALA A 19 -14.52 8.17 -35.74
C ALA A 19 -13.59 7.69 -34.61
N PHE A 20 -13.49 6.37 -34.40
CA PHE A 20 -12.56 5.78 -33.43
C PHE A 20 -11.10 5.92 -33.90
N LEU A 21 -10.84 5.72 -35.19
CA LEU A 21 -9.50 5.85 -35.77
C LEU A 21 -8.98 7.30 -35.78
N LEU A 22 -9.86 8.32 -35.89
CA LEU A 22 -9.45 9.72 -35.78
C LEU A 22 -9.24 10.22 -34.34
N HIS A 23 -9.77 9.54 -33.32
CA HIS A 23 -9.51 9.88 -31.91
C HIS A 23 -8.24 9.23 -31.35
N CYS A 24 -7.72 8.16 -31.98
CA CYS A 24 -6.48 7.52 -31.55
C CYS A 24 -5.19 8.27 -31.96
N SER A 25 -5.27 9.22 -32.89
CA SER A 25 -4.08 9.92 -33.42
C SER A 25 -3.65 11.17 -32.63
N ARG A 26 -4.30 11.49 -31.51
CA ARG A 26 -3.82 12.49 -30.54
C ARG A 26 -3.33 11.81 -29.26
N ALA A 27 -2.36 10.93 -29.40
CA ALA A 27 -1.36 10.79 -28.35
C ALA A 27 -0.41 11.97 -28.49
N ASP A 28 -0.65 13.04 -27.74
CA ASP A 28 0.37 14.07 -27.53
C ASP A 28 1.57 13.35 -26.90
N VAL A 29 2.59 13.09 -27.71
CA VAL A 29 3.92 12.70 -27.24
C VAL A 29 4.43 13.93 -26.50
N ALA A 30 4.24 13.96 -25.19
CA ALA A 30 4.89 14.92 -24.33
C ALA A 30 6.40 14.72 -24.50
N THR A 31 7.02 15.60 -25.28
CA THR A 31 8.48 15.69 -25.38
C THR A 31 8.99 15.93 -23.95
N ALA A 32 9.52 14.88 -23.33
CA ALA A 32 10.25 15.01 -22.09
C ALA A 32 11.38 16.02 -22.35
N ALA A 33 11.29 17.18 -21.71
CA ALA A 33 12.39 18.13 -21.68
C ALA A 33 13.66 17.39 -21.21
N PRO A 34 14.86 17.77 -21.69
CA PRO A 34 16.09 17.15 -21.24
C PRO A 34 16.31 17.53 -19.78
N GLY A 35 15.74 16.74 -18.88
CA GLY A 35 16.01 16.81 -17.46
C GLY A 35 17.43 16.34 -17.26
N THR A 36 18.29 17.25 -16.81
CA THR A 36 19.58 16.94 -16.18
C THR A 36 19.47 15.63 -15.40
N ASP A 37 20.41 14.69 -15.62
CA ASP A 37 20.65 13.45 -14.86
C ASP A 37 21.03 13.75 -13.38
N ALA A 38 20.27 14.63 -12.72
CA ALA A 38 20.42 14.94 -11.32
C ALA A 38 19.72 13.83 -10.54
N LEU A 39 20.48 13.14 -9.68
CA LEU A 39 19.93 12.16 -8.76
C LEU A 39 18.73 12.75 -8.00
N PRO A 40 17.65 11.98 -7.80
CA PRO A 40 16.48 12.47 -7.08
C PRO A 40 16.89 13.01 -5.70
N HIS A 41 16.54 14.26 -5.42
CA HIS A 41 16.81 14.85 -4.11
C HIS A 41 15.96 14.18 -3.03
N ARG A 42 16.60 13.59 -2.02
CA ARG A 42 15.94 12.94 -0.88
C ARG A 42 15.85 13.90 0.30
N ARG A 43 14.63 14.11 0.81
CA ARG A 43 14.37 14.88 2.03
C ARG A 43 13.77 13.96 3.09
N PHE A 44 14.32 14.00 4.29
CA PHE A 44 13.79 13.26 5.42
C PHE A 44 12.55 13.95 6.01
N GLU A 45 11.44 13.20 6.14
CA GLU A 45 10.16 13.71 6.63
C GLU A 45 9.83 13.15 8.02
N TYR A 46 10.22 13.90 9.05
CA TYR A 46 10.09 13.48 10.45
C TYR A 46 8.64 13.25 10.92
N LYS A 47 7.65 13.93 10.30
CA LYS A 47 6.22 13.79 10.64
C LYS A 47 5.63 12.44 10.23
N TYR A 48 6.30 11.71 9.34
CA TYR A 48 5.91 10.39 8.85
C TYR A 48 6.96 9.33 9.20
N SER A 49 7.75 9.57 10.25
CA SER A 49 8.84 8.69 10.67
C SER A 49 8.81 8.48 12.18
N PHE A 50 9.24 7.32 12.64
CA PHE A 50 9.62 7.08 14.03
C PHE A 50 10.83 6.14 14.05
N LYS A 51 11.70 6.29 15.05
CA LYS A 51 12.84 5.38 15.31
C LYS A 51 13.32 5.53 16.75
N GLY A 52 13.94 4.49 17.29
CA GLY A 52 14.64 4.57 18.57
C GLY A 52 15.98 5.32 18.49
N PRO A 53 16.58 5.68 19.64
CA PRO A 53 16.01 5.61 21.00
C PRO A 53 15.03 6.78 21.29
N HIS A 54 14.17 6.63 22.30
CA HIS A 54 13.13 7.59 22.73
C HIS A 54 11.95 7.73 21.74
N LEU A 55 11.54 6.62 21.14
CA LEU A 55 10.40 6.55 20.22
C LEU A 55 9.08 6.88 20.91
N SER A 56 8.80 6.24 22.05
CA SER A 56 7.59 6.48 22.84
C SER A 56 7.82 7.58 23.87
N GLN A 57 6.84 8.49 23.98
CA GLN A 57 6.79 9.47 25.06
C GLN A 57 6.45 8.80 26.40
N SER A 58 6.57 9.54 27.51
CA SER A 58 6.25 9.05 28.85
C SER A 58 4.78 8.62 29.01
N ASP A 59 3.90 9.11 28.16
CA ASP A 59 2.48 8.74 28.09
C ASP A 59 2.21 7.50 27.21
N GLY A 60 3.26 6.89 26.63
CA GLY A 60 3.16 5.77 25.70
C GLY A 60 2.76 6.17 24.27
N SER A 61 2.57 7.47 23.99
CA SER A 61 2.25 7.95 22.65
C SER A 61 3.47 7.98 21.74
N ILE A 62 3.24 7.88 20.44
CA ILE A 62 4.26 8.05 19.40
C ILE A 62 4.02 9.42 18.74
N PRO A 63 5.01 10.32 18.69
CA PRO A 63 4.84 11.62 18.04
C PRO A 63 4.38 11.45 16.59
N PHE A 64 3.32 12.15 16.17
CA PHE A 64 2.73 12.11 14.82
C PHE A 64 2.08 10.78 14.38
N TRP A 65 2.08 9.74 15.22
CA TRP A 65 1.47 8.45 14.91
C TRP A 65 0.38 8.08 15.92
N ILE A 66 -0.55 7.24 15.48
CA ILE A 66 -1.62 6.65 16.28
C ILE A 66 -1.37 5.14 16.26
N HIS A 67 -1.36 4.51 17.43
CA HIS A 67 -1.32 3.06 17.54
C HIS A 67 -2.65 2.56 18.11
N THR A 68 -3.10 1.40 17.64
CA THR A 68 -4.39 0.80 18.01
C THR A 68 -4.26 -0.70 18.21
N GLY A 69 -5.30 -1.31 18.80
CA GLY A 69 -5.32 -2.74 19.10
C GLY A 69 -4.27 -3.11 20.15
N ASN A 70 -3.54 -4.19 19.90
CA ASN A 70 -2.51 -4.73 20.80
C ASN A 70 -1.11 -4.19 20.48
N ALA A 71 -1.01 -3.08 19.74
CA ALA A 71 0.28 -2.45 19.47
C ALA A 71 0.84 -1.83 20.75
N ILE A 72 2.08 -2.20 21.10
CA ILE A 72 2.78 -1.75 22.31
C ILE A 72 4.01 -0.95 21.89
N PRO A 73 3.97 0.38 21.98
CA PRO A 73 5.13 1.23 21.80
C PRO A 73 6.14 1.03 22.94
N SER A 74 7.43 1.13 22.63
CA SER A 74 8.53 1.15 23.60
C SER A 74 9.56 2.19 23.16
N SER A 75 10.61 2.41 23.96
CA SER A 75 11.64 3.41 23.66
C SER A 75 12.38 3.16 22.34
N ASP A 76 12.51 1.89 21.94
CA ASP A 76 13.41 1.50 20.85
C ASP A 76 12.67 0.98 19.62
N GLN A 77 11.46 0.43 19.81
CA GLN A 77 10.66 -0.20 18.77
C GLN A 77 9.17 -0.16 19.12
N VAL A 78 8.33 -0.42 18.13
CA VAL A 78 6.90 -0.68 18.34
C VAL A 78 6.63 -2.15 18.09
N ARG A 79 6.14 -2.85 19.13
CA ARG A 79 5.65 -4.21 18.96
C ARG A 79 4.21 -4.16 18.48
N ILE A 80 3.99 -4.34 17.18
CA ILE A 80 2.64 -4.27 16.58
C ILE A 80 1.73 -5.38 17.11
N THR A 81 2.25 -6.60 17.21
CA THR A 81 1.55 -7.74 17.84
C THR A 81 2.49 -8.54 18.75
N PRO A 82 2.03 -8.97 19.94
CA PRO A 82 2.77 -9.94 20.74
C PRO A 82 2.64 -11.35 20.15
N SER A 83 3.52 -12.26 20.56
CA SER A 83 3.51 -13.67 20.14
C SER A 83 2.41 -14.48 20.86
N LEU A 84 1.18 -13.97 20.83
CA LEU A 84 -0.03 -14.58 21.35
C LEU A 84 -0.99 -14.85 20.18
N ARG A 85 -1.96 -15.74 20.37
CA ARG A 85 -2.95 -16.02 19.32
C ARG A 85 -3.95 -14.87 19.18
N SER A 86 -4.47 -14.71 17.96
CA SER A 86 -5.57 -13.79 17.64
C SER A 86 -5.29 -12.33 18.00
N GLN A 87 -4.06 -11.88 17.76
CA GLN A 87 -3.64 -10.51 18.03
C GLN A 87 -3.71 -9.67 16.76
N ARG A 88 -4.24 -8.46 16.92
CA ARG A 88 -4.25 -7.41 15.89
C ARG A 88 -3.72 -6.14 16.50
N GLY A 89 -2.94 -5.40 15.75
CA GLY A 89 -2.46 -4.08 16.13
C GLY A 89 -2.06 -3.33 14.87
N SER A 90 -2.12 -2.01 14.93
CA SER A 90 -1.74 -1.16 13.81
C SER A 90 -1.11 0.14 14.28
N VAL A 91 -0.32 0.77 13.41
CA VAL A 91 0.31 2.06 13.67
C VAL A 91 0.20 2.91 12.42
N TRP A 92 -0.45 4.07 12.52
CA TRP A 92 -0.78 4.94 11.39
C TRP A 92 -0.34 6.38 11.63
N THR A 93 0.06 7.09 10.57
CA THR A 93 0.39 8.52 10.66
C THR A 93 -0.87 9.34 10.90
N LYS A 94 -0.79 10.36 11.78
CA LYS A 94 -1.91 11.28 12.07
C LYS A 94 -2.28 12.13 10.86
N ASN A 95 -1.29 12.50 10.05
CA ASN A 95 -1.46 13.35 8.88
C ASN A 95 -1.46 12.50 7.60
N LYS A 96 -2.20 12.97 6.59
CA LYS A 96 -2.18 12.40 5.24
C LYS A 96 -0.92 12.88 4.50
N VAL A 97 -0.29 11.98 3.76
CA VAL A 97 0.85 12.28 2.90
C VAL A 97 0.34 12.84 1.57
N SER A 98 0.90 13.95 1.11
CA SER A 98 0.54 14.60 -0.16
C SER A 98 1.74 14.79 -1.10
N PHE A 99 2.71 13.88 -1.03
CA PHE A 99 3.92 13.92 -1.86
C PHE A 99 3.68 13.26 -3.21
N GLN A 100 4.21 13.86 -4.28
CA GLN A 100 4.17 13.27 -5.62
C GLN A 100 5.09 12.04 -5.73
N SER A 101 6.27 12.11 -5.10
CA SER A 101 7.25 11.03 -5.02
C SER A 101 7.68 10.86 -3.57
N TRP A 102 7.78 9.63 -3.10
CA TRP A 102 8.18 9.31 -1.73
C TRP A 102 8.98 8.01 -1.69
N GLU A 103 9.80 7.88 -0.65
CA GLU A 103 10.57 6.67 -0.33
C GLU A 103 10.37 6.41 1.17
N ALA A 104 10.08 5.16 1.53
CA ALA A 104 9.92 4.75 2.93
C ALA A 104 10.86 3.59 3.22
N GLU A 105 11.68 3.75 4.25
CA GLU A 105 12.54 2.69 4.77
C GLU A 105 11.91 2.13 6.04
N VAL A 106 11.64 0.82 6.05
CA VAL A 106 10.99 0.15 7.17
C VAL A 106 11.87 -0.99 7.67
N THR A 107 12.36 -0.83 8.90
CA THR A 107 13.10 -1.88 9.60
C THR A 107 12.15 -2.61 10.53
N PHE A 108 11.98 -3.92 10.33
CA PHE A 108 11.11 -4.76 11.13
C PHE A 108 11.76 -6.10 11.45
N ARG A 109 11.24 -6.76 12.48
CA ARG A 109 11.61 -8.12 12.84
C ARG A 109 10.34 -8.91 13.12
N VAL A 110 10.20 -10.05 12.45
CA VAL A 110 9.17 -11.06 12.76
C VAL A 110 9.85 -12.18 13.53
N SER A 111 9.30 -12.53 14.71
CA SER A 111 9.86 -13.58 15.56
C SER A 111 8.75 -14.34 16.29
N GLY A 112 8.85 -15.67 16.34
CA GLY A 112 7.93 -16.55 17.06
C GLY A 112 8.67 -17.70 17.75
N ARG A 113 8.02 -18.34 18.73
CA ARG A 113 8.58 -19.50 19.45
C ARG A 113 8.51 -20.81 18.64
N GLY A 114 7.63 -20.88 17.65
CA GLY A 114 7.40 -22.08 16.84
C GLY A 114 8.15 -22.05 15.51
N ARG A 115 8.18 -23.19 14.82
CA ARG A 115 8.73 -23.32 13.45
C ARG A 115 7.86 -22.62 12.39
N MET A 116 6.56 -22.48 12.68
CA MET A 116 5.59 -21.80 11.83
C MET A 116 5.09 -20.56 12.56
N GLY A 117 5.13 -19.40 11.89
CA GLY A 117 4.54 -18.14 12.34
C GLY A 117 3.28 -17.82 11.53
N ALA A 118 2.42 -16.97 12.10
CA ALA A 118 1.22 -16.45 11.44
C ALA A 118 0.78 -15.14 12.12
N ASP A 119 0.06 -14.24 11.46
CA ASP A 119 -0.28 -14.23 10.02
C ASP A 119 0.83 -13.51 9.23
N GLY A 120 1.29 -12.36 9.71
CA GLY A 120 2.38 -11.61 9.09
C GLY A 120 2.32 -10.11 9.41
N LEU A 121 2.84 -9.28 8.51
CA LEU A 121 2.87 -7.83 8.61
C LEU A 121 2.37 -7.19 7.32
N ALA A 122 1.77 -6.01 7.40
CA ALA A 122 1.43 -5.20 6.24
C ALA A 122 1.98 -3.77 6.39
N ILE A 123 2.45 -3.20 5.28
CA ILE A 123 2.78 -1.77 5.14
C ILE A 123 1.72 -1.15 4.24
N TRP A 124 1.17 -0.02 4.65
CA TRP A 124 0.04 0.61 3.99
C TRP A 124 0.38 2.02 3.51
N PHE A 125 -0.08 2.35 2.30
CA PHE A 125 -0.17 3.71 1.79
C PHE A 125 -1.57 3.93 1.23
N THR A 126 -2.46 4.47 2.05
CA THR A 126 -3.90 4.55 1.77
C THR A 126 -4.45 5.95 2.00
N THR A 127 -5.60 6.23 1.38
CA THR A 127 -6.29 7.52 1.48
C THR A 127 -6.77 7.79 2.90
N ASP A 128 -7.26 6.75 3.58
CA ASP A 128 -7.78 6.81 4.95
C ASP A 128 -7.04 5.81 5.84
N GLN A 129 -7.05 6.08 7.15
CA GLN A 129 -6.43 5.23 8.15
C GLN A 129 -7.23 3.94 8.33
N GLY A 130 -6.59 2.78 8.15
CA GLY A 130 -7.17 1.48 8.46
C GLY A 130 -6.94 1.10 9.93
N LEU A 131 -7.51 1.86 10.87
CA LEU A 131 -7.19 1.76 12.30
C LEU A 131 -7.48 0.38 12.93
N ASP A 132 -8.37 -0.42 12.35
CA ASP A 132 -8.63 -1.80 12.76
C ASP A 132 -9.25 -2.58 11.59
N GLY A 133 -9.14 -3.90 11.63
CA GLY A 133 -9.87 -4.78 10.73
C GLY A 133 -9.25 -6.16 10.51
N PRO A 134 -9.87 -6.97 9.62
CA PRO A 134 -9.51 -8.36 9.44
C PRO A 134 -8.18 -8.56 8.71
N VAL A 135 -7.71 -7.58 7.92
CA VAL A 135 -6.56 -7.73 7.00
C VAL A 135 -5.28 -7.22 7.67
N TYR A 136 -4.48 -8.12 8.25
CA TYR A 136 -3.25 -7.79 8.98
C TYR A 136 -3.42 -6.65 10.02
N GLY A 137 -4.59 -6.57 10.64
CA GLY A 137 -4.93 -5.55 11.63
C GLY A 137 -5.48 -4.23 11.06
N ALA A 138 -5.76 -4.17 9.76
CA ALA A 138 -6.37 -3.02 9.08
C ALA A 138 -7.67 -3.38 8.37
N ALA A 139 -8.39 -2.35 7.90
CA ALA A 139 -9.68 -2.46 7.23
C ALA A 139 -9.61 -3.34 5.97
N ASP A 140 -10.70 -4.05 5.68
CA ASP A 140 -10.82 -4.94 4.50
C ASP A 140 -10.98 -4.19 3.17
N LYS A 141 -11.47 -2.95 3.24
CA LYS A 141 -11.64 -2.06 2.10
C LYS A 141 -10.76 -0.84 2.29
N TRP A 142 -9.82 -0.65 1.37
CA TRP A 142 -8.95 0.52 1.35
C TRP A 142 -8.83 1.07 -0.07
N ASN A 143 -8.46 2.35 -0.16
CA ASN A 143 -8.07 2.98 -1.41
C ASN A 143 -6.60 3.37 -1.33
N GLY A 144 -5.76 2.62 -2.04
CA GLY A 144 -4.31 2.79 -2.07
C GLY A 144 -3.58 1.47 -2.23
N VAL A 145 -2.38 1.39 -1.67
CA VAL A 145 -1.48 0.24 -1.79
C VAL A 145 -1.25 -0.41 -0.42
N GLY A 146 -1.27 -1.73 -0.40
CA GLY A 146 -0.85 -2.56 0.73
C GLY A 146 0.27 -3.50 0.29
N ILE A 147 1.36 -3.55 1.05
CA ILE A 147 2.49 -4.46 0.85
C ILE A 147 2.42 -5.49 1.98
N PHE A 148 2.19 -6.76 1.63
CA PHE A 148 1.98 -7.83 2.58
C PHE A 148 3.24 -8.70 2.72
N PHE A 149 3.66 -8.89 3.96
CA PHE A 149 4.69 -9.84 4.36
C PHE A 149 3.96 -11.01 5.01
N ASP A 150 3.49 -11.93 4.18
CA ASP A 150 2.76 -13.11 4.63
C ASP A 150 3.73 -14.19 5.11
N SER A 151 3.57 -14.61 6.36
CA SER A 151 4.42 -15.64 6.98
C SER A 151 3.75 -17.01 7.01
N PHE A 152 2.45 -17.06 6.68
CA PHE A 152 1.66 -18.26 6.77
C PHE A 152 1.02 -18.60 5.43
N ASP A 153 1.32 -19.80 4.93
CA ASP A 153 0.76 -20.32 3.69
C ASP A 153 -0.72 -20.70 3.89
N ASN A 154 -1.60 -19.74 3.62
CA ASN A 154 -3.05 -19.90 3.74
C ASN A 154 -3.67 -20.75 2.62
N ASP A 155 -2.96 -20.96 1.50
CA ASP A 155 -3.50 -21.66 0.32
C ASP A 155 -2.72 -22.93 -0.09
N GLY A 156 -1.75 -23.34 0.72
CA GLY A 156 -0.92 -24.53 0.53
C GLY A 156 0.08 -24.41 -0.63
N LYS A 157 0.35 -23.19 -1.11
CA LYS A 157 1.33 -22.93 -2.16
C LYS A 157 2.60 -22.36 -1.54
N VAL A 158 3.71 -23.05 -1.81
CA VAL A 158 5.06 -22.79 -1.30
C VAL A 158 5.36 -21.28 -1.17
N CYS A 159 5.38 -20.80 0.07
CA CYS A 159 6.00 -19.54 0.41
C CYS A 159 7.52 -19.76 0.48
N VAL A 160 8.30 -19.03 -0.32
CA VAL A 160 9.77 -19.09 -0.22
C VAL A 160 10.17 -18.43 1.10
N CYS A 161 10.38 -19.22 2.14
CA CYS A 161 11.04 -18.75 3.34
C CYS A 161 12.51 -18.49 2.97
N ALA A 162 12.93 -17.23 2.92
CA ALA A 162 14.34 -16.90 2.92
C ALA A 162 14.93 -17.33 4.26
N SER A 163 15.61 -18.47 4.27
CA SER A 163 16.60 -18.80 5.30
C SER A 163 17.96 -18.36 4.78
N GLU A 164 18.69 -17.56 5.57
CA GLU A 164 20.16 -17.58 5.51
C GLU A 164 20.69 -18.95 5.93
#